data_AF-A0A961G9K9-F1
#
_entry.id   AF-A0A961G9K9-F1
#
_cell.length_a   1.000
_cell.length_b   1.000
_cell.length_c   1.000
_cell.angle_alpha   90.00
_cell.angle_beta   90.00
_cell.angle_gamma   90.00
#
_symmetry.space_group_name_H-M   'P 1'
#
loop_
_entity.id
_entity.type
_entity.pdbx_description
1 polymer ?
#
loop_
_entity_poly.entity_id
_entity_poly.type
_entity_poly.pdbx_seq_one_letter_code
_entity_poly.pdbx_strand_id
1 'polypeptide(L)'
;MLAQVELFHSRPVAPTRRVALGDVVLPVDPSPGFGGVLLAGMVALGIPAIDPDAIPDVVVLTHDVEEGRRIPQPCLRHRLQTDRVGLQRSVARLVGAGDTVAFDVAEVRAAPEQLVLAAIYAARRIAPGPRRHVLHSVRRAIGWVGPLGPDFVAAVSGSAVAGGLGPDIGVDPIAWALDVLGLDGDTIARLRAEEAAVDEPEPVVGGVPERLVRKQFRVLLRQAHPDHGGAERSAAARIAELTEARRLLTGA
;
A
#
# COMPACT_ATOMS: atom_id res chain seq x y z
N MET A 1 -11.62 -4.96 23.52
CA MET A 1 -11.19 -4.14 22.36
C MET A 1 -9.66 -4.10 22.37
N LEU A 2 -9.01 -4.33 21.22
CA LEU A 2 -7.54 -4.39 21.11
C LEU A 2 -6.96 -3.18 20.37
N ALA A 3 -7.63 -2.71 19.32
CA ALA A 3 -7.26 -1.50 18.58
C ALA A 3 -8.51 -0.85 17.97
N GLN A 4 -8.44 0.44 17.68
CA GLN A 4 -9.54 1.20 17.08
C GLN A 4 -9.05 2.36 16.22
N VAL A 5 -9.74 2.59 15.09
CA VAL A 5 -9.69 3.82 14.32
C VAL A 5 -11.10 4.36 14.13
N GLU A 6 -11.38 5.52 14.70
CA GLU A 6 -12.56 6.31 14.35
C GLU A 6 -12.22 7.20 13.14
N LEU A 7 -13.10 7.17 12.14
CA LEU A 7 -12.99 7.98 10.94
C LEU A 7 -14.30 8.72 10.66
N PHE A 8 -14.16 9.96 10.23
CA PHE A 8 -15.25 10.81 9.80
C PHE A 8 -15.11 11.03 8.30
N HIS A 9 -16.20 10.85 7.56
CA HIS A 9 -16.13 10.84 6.11
C HIS A 9 -17.37 11.48 5.48
N SER A 10 -17.18 12.04 4.29
CA SER A 10 -18.32 12.52 3.49
C SER A 10 -19.16 11.33 3.02
N ARG A 11 -20.46 11.57 2.82
CA ARG A 11 -21.32 10.61 2.12
C ARG A 11 -20.77 10.33 0.71
N PRO A 12 -20.94 9.11 0.16
CA PRO A 12 -20.41 8.74 -1.16
C PRO A 12 -20.81 9.69 -2.30
N VAL A 13 -21.99 10.30 -2.24
CA VAL A 13 -22.55 11.19 -3.29
C VAL A 13 -22.34 12.68 -2.97
N ALA A 14 -21.56 13.02 -1.94
CA ALA A 14 -21.30 14.43 -1.62
C ALA A 14 -20.36 15.08 -2.65
N PRO A 15 -20.61 16.35 -3.06
CA PRO A 15 -19.74 17.05 -4.00
C PRO A 15 -18.33 17.29 -3.43
N THR A 16 -18.19 17.36 -2.11
CA THR A 16 -16.90 17.43 -1.41
C THR A 16 -16.56 16.10 -0.76
N ARG A 17 -15.48 15.48 -1.25
CA ARG A 17 -14.91 14.23 -0.74
C ARG A 17 -13.95 14.50 0.42
N ARG A 18 -14.36 14.20 1.64
CA ARG A 18 -13.64 14.56 2.88
C ARG A 18 -13.38 13.34 3.75
N VAL A 19 -12.22 13.32 4.41
CA VAL A 19 -11.82 12.35 5.43
C VAL A 19 -11.25 13.12 6.61
N ALA A 20 -11.62 12.74 7.83
CA ALA A 20 -11.03 13.24 9.06
C ALA A 20 -10.86 12.08 10.04
N LEU A 21 -9.83 12.16 10.89
CA LEU A 21 -9.56 11.14 11.89
C LEU A 21 -10.13 11.54 13.25
N GLY A 22 -10.76 10.56 13.88
CA GLY A 22 -11.31 10.60 15.22
C GLY A 22 -10.33 10.17 16.30
N ASP A 23 -10.88 9.52 17.31
CA ASP A 23 -10.14 8.75 18.31
C ASP A 23 -9.42 7.55 17.67
N VAL A 24 -8.14 7.42 17.96
CA VAL A 24 -7.27 6.39 17.39
C VAL A 24 -6.49 5.73 18.52
N VAL A 25 -6.67 4.42 18.68
CA VAL A 25 -6.00 3.58 19.68
C VAL A 25 -5.26 2.48 18.93
N LEU A 26 -3.94 2.61 18.81
CA LEU A 26 -3.09 1.73 18.03
C LEU A 26 -1.92 1.20 18.87
N PRO A 27 -2.10 0.12 19.66
CA PRO A 27 -1.00 -0.55 20.32
C PRO A 27 -0.09 -1.21 19.27
N VAL A 28 1.18 -0.80 19.21
CA VAL A 28 2.16 -1.22 18.18
C VAL A 28 3.41 -1.88 18.75
N ASP A 29 3.39 -2.26 20.03
CA ASP A 29 4.50 -2.92 20.71
C ASP A 29 4.07 -4.33 21.17
N PRO A 30 4.78 -5.41 20.76
CA PRO A 30 5.84 -5.42 19.74
C PRO A 30 5.27 -5.05 18.36
N SER A 31 6.10 -4.44 17.51
CA SER A 31 5.68 -4.04 16.15
C SER A 31 5.43 -5.28 15.27
N PRO A 32 4.36 -5.30 14.45
CA PRO A 32 3.43 -4.20 14.15
C PRO A 32 2.26 -4.01 15.15
N GLY A 33 2.10 -4.94 16.10
CA GLY A 33 1.07 -4.94 17.14
C GLY A 33 -0.36 -4.98 16.61
N PHE A 34 -1.34 -4.96 17.51
CA PHE A 34 -2.76 -4.95 17.13
C PHE A 34 -3.15 -3.72 16.31
N GLY A 35 -2.48 -2.58 16.55
CA GLY A 35 -2.64 -1.37 15.76
C GLY A 35 -2.26 -1.60 14.30
N GLY A 36 -1.09 -2.17 14.03
CA GLY A 36 -0.68 -2.46 12.66
C GLY A 36 -1.56 -3.51 11.97
N VAL A 37 -1.99 -4.54 12.69
CA VAL A 37 -2.94 -5.55 12.18
C VAL A 37 -4.28 -4.91 11.79
N LEU A 38 -4.82 -4.00 12.61
CA LEU A 38 -6.04 -3.27 12.29
C LEU A 38 -5.88 -2.42 11.03
N LEU A 39 -4.81 -1.62 10.95
CA LEU A 39 -4.58 -0.75 9.79
C LEU A 39 -4.39 -1.54 8.51
N ALA A 40 -3.66 -2.64 8.57
CA ALA A 40 -3.52 -3.58 7.47
C ALA A 40 -4.89 -4.14 7.03
N GLY A 41 -5.73 -4.57 7.98
CA GLY A 41 -7.07 -5.11 7.67
C GLY A 41 -8.00 -4.08 7.04
N MET A 42 -7.95 -2.81 7.48
CA MET A 42 -8.69 -1.72 6.85
C MET A 42 -8.27 -1.54 5.38
N VAL A 43 -6.97 -1.67 5.07
CA VAL A 43 -6.47 -1.58 3.70
C VAL A 43 -6.90 -2.79 2.87
N ALA A 44 -6.72 -4.01 3.38
CA ALA A 44 -7.17 -5.23 2.70
C ALA A 44 -8.70 -5.24 2.43
N LEU A 45 -9.50 -4.61 3.30
CA LEU A 45 -10.94 -4.47 3.09
C LEU A 45 -11.29 -3.46 1.99
N GLY A 46 -10.54 -2.35 1.89
CA GLY A 46 -10.84 -1.28 0.94
C GLY A 46 -10.29 -1.52 -0.46
N ILE A 47 -9.06 -2.03 -0.58
CA ILE A 47 -8.33 -2.13 -1.84
C ILE A 47 -9.09 -2.84 -2.98
N PRO A 48 -9.81 -3.97 -2.76
CA PRO A 48 -10.51 -4.66 -3.84
C PRO A 48 -11.56 -3.82 -4.57
N ALA A 49 -12.04 -2.73 -3.96
CA ALA A 49 -13.05 -1.84 -4.52
C ALA A 49 -12.49 -0.46 -4.92
N ILE A 50 -11.16 -0.28 -4.86
CA ILE A 50 -10.48 0.91 -5.38
C ILE A 50 -10.19 0.72 -6.87
N ASP A 51 -10.35 1.81 -7.63
CA ASP A 51 -9.94 1.89 -9.03
C ASP A 51 -8.46 1.43 -9.18
N PRO A 52 -8.16 0.42 -10.02
CA PRO A 52 -6.79 -0.06 -10.21
C PRO A 52 -5.78 1.04 -10.57
N ASP A 53 -6.22 2.11 -11.26
CA ASP A 53 -5.37 3.26 -11.59
C ASP A 53 -4.91 4.05 -10.35
N ALA A 54 -5.64 3.95 -9.25
CA ALA A 54 -5.31 4.62 -7.99
C ALA A 54 -4.36 3.80 -7.08
N ILE A 55 -4.15 2.51 -7.37
CA ILE A 55 -3.29 1.64 -6.55
C ILE A 55 -1.83 2.12 -6.48
N PRO A 56 -1.20 2.57 -7.58
CA PRO A 56 0.16 3.13 -7.51
C PRO A 56 0.26 4.30 -6.53
N ASP A 57 -0.73 5.20 -6.52
CA ASP A 57 -0.77 6.35 -5.60
C ASP A 57 -0.93 5.90 -4.14
N VAL A 58 -1.66 4.82 -3.88
CA VAL A 58 -1.76 4.22 -2.53
C VAL A 58 -0.38 3.74 -2.07
N VAL A 59 0.35 3.01 -2.92
CA VAL A 59 1.70 2.50 -2.58
C VAL A 59 2.64 3.67 -2.26
N VAL A 60 2.69 4.69 -3.13
CA VAL A 60 3.50 5.89 -2.90
C VAL A 60 3.13 6.59 -1.60
N LEU A 61 1.83 6.73 -1.31
CA LEU A 61 1.34 7.33 -0.07
C LEU A 61 1.84 6.59 1.18
N THR A 62 1.94 5.25 1.14
CA THR A 62 2.48 4.50 2.29
C THR A 62 3.94 4.88 2.58
N HIS A 63 4.76 5.06 1.55
CA HIS A 63 6.16 5.47 1.71
C HIS A 63 6.29 6.92 2.14
N ASP A 64 5.46 7.82 1.59
CA ASP A 64 5.40 9.22 2.02
C ASP A 64 5.09 9.34 3.52
N VAL A 65 4.12 8.56 4.01
CA VAL A 65 3.79 8.54 5.44
C VAL A 65 4.91 7.93 6.28
N GLU A 66 5.55 6.87 5.79
CA GLU A 66 6.66 6.21 6.46
C GLU A 66 7.81 7.18 6.74
N GLU A 67 8.26 7.85 5.68
CA GLU A 67 9.34 8.82 5.70
C GLU A 67 8.94 10.15 6.37
N GLY A 68 7.65 10.34 6.65
CA GLY A 68 7.13 11.57 7.28
C GLY A 68 7.10 12.76 6.31
N ARG A 69 7.07 12.50 5.00
CA ARG A 69 6.99 13.52 3.95
C ARG A 69 5.68 14.31 4.04
N ARG A 70 5.69 15.51 3.43
CA ARG A 70 4.48 16.30 3.27
C ARG A 70 3.61 15.66 2.19
N ILE A 71 2.38 15.32 2.54
CA ILE A 71 1.43 14.66 1.63
C ILE A 71 0.60 15.74 0.91
N PRO A 72 0.66 15.82 -0.43
CA PRO A 72 -0.21 16.70 -1.21
C PRO A 72 -1.69 16.39 -0.98
N GLN A 73 -2.54 17.42 -1.04
CA GLN A 73 -3.98 17.29 -0.87
C GLN A 73 -4.70 17.96 -2.05
N PRO A 74 -5.77 17.36 -2.60
CA PRO A 74 -6.40 16.10 -2.19
C PRO A 74 -5.57 14.85 -2.60
N CYS A 75 -5.79 13.73 -1.91
CA CYS A 75 -5.18 12.42 -2.20
C CYS A 75 -6.30 11.40 -2.47
N LEU A 76 -6.18 10.58 -3.51
CA LEU A 76 -7.26 9.72 -4.03
C LEU A 76 -8.59 10.48 -4.21
N ARG A 77 -8.53 11.73 -4.66
CA ARG A 77 -9.67 12.66 -4.78
C ARG A 77 -10.35 13.04 -3.44
N HIS A 78 -9.78 12.67 -2.30
CA HIS A 78 -10.30 12.99 -0.97
C HIS A 78 -9.38 13.97 -0.23
N ARG A 79 -9.96 14.89 0.52
CA ARG A 79 -9.22 15.86 1.34
C ARG A 79 -9.19 15.42 2.80
N LEU A 80 -8.00 15.32 3.38
CA LEU A 80 -7.81 15.16 4.82
C LEU A 80 -8.10 16.49 5.55
N GLN A 81 -8.94 16.46 6.58
CA GLN A 81 -9.28 17.64 7.40
C GLN A 81 -9.38 17.30 8.89
N THR A 82 -9.42 18.32 9.73
CA THR A 82 -9.65 18.22 11.17
C THR A 82 -11.11 18.47 11.54
N ASP A 83 -11.80 19.34 10.79
CA ASP A 83 -13.23 19.60 10.95
C ASP A 83 -14.07 18.36 10.60
N ARG A 84 -15.04 18.06 11.47
CA ARG A 84 -15.93 16.90 11.40
C ARG A 84 -17.38 17.29 11.12
N VAL A 85 -17.70 18.59 11.03
CA VAL A 85 -19.07 19.07 10.85
C VAL A 85 -19.64 18.56 9.51
N GLY A 86 -20.80 17.91 9.63
CA GLY A 86 -21.52 17.32 8.50
C GLY A 86 -20.87 16.06 7.91
N LEU A 87 -19.91 15.44 8.62
CA LEU A 87 -19.34 14.14 8.26
C LEU A 87 -20.08 13.01 8.99
N GLN A 88 -20.17 11.85 8.32
CA GLN A 88 -20.63 10.62 8.95
C GLN A 88 -19.48 9.98 9.73
N ARG A 89 -19.81 9.33 10.84
CA ARG A 89 -18.85 8.62 11.69
C ARG A 89 -18.89 7.13 11.37
N SER A 90 -17.71 6.54 11.19
CA SER A 90 -17.48 5.10 11.14
C SER A 90 -16.41 4.73 12.16
N VAL A 91 -16.39 3.49 12.62
CA VAL A 91 -15.36 2.97 13.51
C VAL A 91 -14.92 1.60 13.01
N ALA A 92 -13.61 1.43 12.82
CA ALA A 92 -13.00 0.13 12.59
C ALA A 92 -12.30 -0.34 13.87
N ARG A 93 -12.52 -1.59 14.29
CA ARG A 93 -11.93 -2.15 15.49
C ARG A 93 -11.29 -3.51 15.23
N LEU A 94 -10.26 -3.78 16.02
CA LEU A 94 -9.79 -5.15 16.25
C LEU A 94 -10.23 -5.57 17.65
N VAL A 95 -10.90 -6.70 17.76
CA VAL A 95 -11.39 -7.25 19.03
C VAL A 95 -10.78 -8.63 19.27
N GLY A 96 -10.58 -8.98 20.55
CA GLY A 96 -10.15 -10.33 20.91
C GLY A 96 -11.35 -11.28 20.88
N ALA A 97 -11.13 -12.47 20.35
CA ALA A 97 -12.10 -13.56 20.23
C ALA A 97 -11.43 -14.86 20.72
N GLY A 98 -11.37 -15.03 22.04
CA GLY A 98 -10.57 -16.08 22.67
C GLY A 98 -9.09 -15.87 22.34
N ASP A 99 -8.47 -16.88 21.73
CA ASP A 99 -7.07 -16.86 21.30
C ASP A 99 -6.86 -16.26 19.90
N THR A 100 -7.94 -15.82 19.25
CA THR A 100 -7.88 -15.18 17.92
C THR A 100 -8.29 -13.71 18.00
N VAL A 101 -8.12 -12.99 16.89
CA VAL A 101 -8.60 -11.62 16.73
C VAL A 101 -9.67 -11.58 15.64
N ALA A 102 -10.64 -10.68 15.80
CA ALA A 102 -11.68 -10.44 14.82
C ALA A 102 -11.72 -8.95 14.42
N PHE A 103 -11.99 -8.70 13.15
CA PHE A 103 -12.18 -7.35 12.60
C PHE A 103 -13.65 -6.97 12.73
N ASP A 104 -13.94 -6.01 13.62
CA ASP A 104 -15.25 -5.39 13.72
C ASP A 104 -15.29 -4.14 12.83
N VAL A 105 -15.84 -4.33 11.64
CA VAL A 105 -15.99 -3.32 10.58
C VAL A 105 -17.43 -3.19 10.09
N ALA A 106 -18.39 -3.81 10.79
CA ALA A 106 -19.79 -3.85 10.36
C ALA A 106 -20.44 -2.46 10.29
N GLU A 107 -19.95 -1.51 11.10
CA GLU A 107 -20.42 -0.12 11.12
C GLU A 107 -19.67 0.79 10.15
N VAL A 108 -18.70 0.27 9.38
CA VAL A 108 -17.93 1.07 8.43
C VAL A 108 -18.77 1.36 7.20
N ARG A 109 -19.14 2.63 7.04
CA ARG A 109 -19.90 3.16 5.88
C ARG A 109 -19.05 4.04 4.96
N ALA A 110 -17.75 4.13 5.25
CA ALA A 110 -16.81 4.89 4.46
C ALA A 110 -16.65 4.26 3.06
N ALA A 111 -16.47 5.11 2.05
CA ALA A 111 -16.06 4.64 0.73
C ALA A 111 -14.68 3.94 0.83
N PRO A 112 -14.36 3.01 -0.09
CA PRO A 112 -13.11 2.25 -0.06
C PRO A 112 -11.86 3.12 0.08
N GLU A 113 -11.77 4.20 -0.71
CA GLU A 113 -10.65 5.15 -0.65
C GLU A 113 -10.59 5.88 0.69
N GLN A 114 -11.74 6.22 1.27
CA GLN A 114 -11.80 6.88 2.58
C GLN A 114 -11.31 5.95 3.70
N LEU A 115 -11.63 4.66 3.62
CA LEU A 115 -11.16 3.64 4.57
C LEU A 115 -9.65 3.45 4.48
N VAL A 116 -9.11 3.29 3.26
CA VAL A 116 -7.67 3.14 3.00
C VAL A 116 -6.90 4.39 3.45
N LEU A 117 -7.40 5.58 3.11
CA LEU A 117 -6.79 6.84 3.54
C LEU A 117 -6.82 6.99 5.08
N ALA A 118 -7.93 6.63 5.74
CA ALA A 118 -8.00 6.68 7.19
C ALA A 118 -6.95 5.76 7.82
N ALA A 119 -6.75 4.55 7.29
CA ALA A 119 -5.74 3.62 7.78
C ALA A 119 -4.32 4.20 7.63
N ILE A 120 -3.98 4.67 6.42
CA ILE A 120 -2.64 5.20 6.12
C ILE A 120 -2.36 6.50 6.89
N TYR A 121 -3.33 7.41 7.01
CA TYR A 121 -3.16 8.63 7.81
C TYR A 121 -3.13 8.35 9.31
N ALA A 122 -3.81 7.32 9.81
CA ALA A 122 -3.72 6.93 11.22
C ALA A 122 -2.31 6.42 11.56
N ALA A 123 -1.64 5.72 10.64
CA ALA A 123 -0.24 5.32 10.81
C ALA A 123 0.71 6.51 11.01
N ARG A 124 0.39 7.69 10.49
CA ARG A 124 1.18 8.91 10.69
C ARG A 124 1.25 9.36 12.15
N ARG A 125 0.28 8.98 12.98
CA ARG A 125 0.26 9.27 14.43
C ARG A 125 1.22 8.39 15.24
N ILE A 126 1.81 7.37 14.61
CA ILE A 126 2.73 6.43 15.23
C ILE A 126 4.16 6.99 15.15
N ALA A 127 4.97 6.74 16.19
CA ALA A 127 6.37 7.12 16.24
C ALA A 127 7.17 6.50 15.06
N PRO A 128 8.21 7.19 14.53
CA PRO A 128 8.90 6.78 13.31
C PRO A 128 9.39 5.32 13.29
N GLY A 129 9.96 4.83 14.41
CA GLY A 129 10.50 3.47 14.50
C GLY A 129 9.45 2.38 14.26
N PRO A 130 8.40 2.28 15.11
CA PRO A 130 7.28 1.33 14.90
C PRO A 130 6.50 1.59 13.61
N ARG A 131 6.38 2.86 13.17
CA ARG A 131 5.62 3.23 11.96
C ARG A 131 6.13 2.51 10.71
N ARG A 132 7.43 2.29 10.56
CA ARG A 132 7.99 1.55 9.41
C ARG A 132 7.44 0.11 9.32
N HIS A 133 7.39 -0.60 10.45
CA HIS A 133 6.90 -1.98 10.48
C HIS A 133 5.40 -2.04 10.23
N VAL A 134 4.66 -1.09 10.80
CA VAL A 134 3.22 -0.95 10.56
C VAL A 134 2.94 -0.72 9.07
N LEU A 135 3.69 0.19 8.42
CA LEU A 135 3.47 0.48 7.01
C LEU A 135 3.97 -0.63 6.08
N HIS A 136 5.00 -1.38 6.47
CA HIS A 136 5.33 -2.64 5.81
C HIS A 136 4.17 -3.64 5.88
N SER A 137 3.53 -3.78 7.04
CA SER A 137 2.34 -4.63 7.23
C SER A 137 1.15 -4.17 6.38
N VAL A 138 0.93 -2.85 6.31
CA VAL A 138 -0.08 -2.23 5.45
C VAL A 138 0.20 -2.50 3.97
N ARG A 139 1.45 -2.38 3.53
CA ARG A 139 1.82 -2.72 2.15
C ARG A 139 1.55 -4.18 1.85
N ARG A 140 1.94 -5.13 2.72
CA ARG A 140 1.57 -6.56 2.54
C ARG A 140 0.06 -6.78 2.36
N ALA A 141 -0.76 -5.97 3.03
CA ALA A 141 -2.22 -6.09 2.95
C ALA A 141 -2.83 -5.61 1.62
N ILE A 142 -2.14 -4.78 0.83
CA ILE A 142 -2.63 -4.32 -0.49
C ILE A 142 -2.78 -5.52 -1.45
N GLY A 143 -1.88 -6.50 -1.35
CA GLY A 143 -1.93 -7.71 -2.18
C GLY A 143 -2.74 -8.85 -1.59
N TRP A 144 -3.36 -8.66 -0.42
CA TRP A 144 -4.06 -9.75 0.26
C TRP A 144 -5.34 -10.15 -0.49
N VAL A 145 -5.47 -11.46 -0.74
CA VAL A 145 -6.67 -12.06 -1.33
C VAL A 145 -7.19 -13.13 -0.38
N GLY A 146 -8.36 -12.88 0.21
CA GLY A 146 -9.00 -13.84 1.10
C GLY A 146 -9.65 -13.19 2.31
N PRO A 147 -10.20 -13.99 3.23
CA PRO A 147 -10.83 -13.49 4.46
C PRO A 147 -9.80 -12.87 5.41
N LEU A 148 -10.25 -11.90 6.23
CA LEU A 148 -9.44 -11.31 7.32
C LEU A 148 -9.40 -12.25 8.54
N GLY A 149 -8.80 -13.43 8.35
CA GLY A 149 -8.69 -14.50 9.36
C GLY A 149 -7.25 -14.70 9.88
N PRO A 150 -6.97 -15.87 10.50
CA PRO A 150 -5.65 -16.19 11.03
C PRO A 150 -4.51 -16.09 10.01
N ASP A 151 -4.75 -16.52 8.76
CA ASP A 151 -3.74 -16.46 7.69
C ASP A 151 -3.40 -15.00 7.34
N PHE A 152 -4.40 -14.12 7.33
CA PHE A 152 -4.19 -12.69 7.14
C PHE A 152 -3.31 -12.12 8.25
N VAL A 153 -3.66 -12.43 9.51
CA VAL A 153 -2.92 -11.97 10.69
C VAL A 153 -1.48 -12.47 10.63
N ALA A 154 -1.25 -13.74 10.28
CA ALA A 154 0.09 -14.31 10.15
C ALA A 154 0.90 -13.64 9.03
N ALA A 155 0.26 -13.36 7.88
CA ALA A 155 0.89 -12.63 6.79
C ALA A 155 1.31 -11.23 7.22
N VAL A 156 0.42 -10.42 7.79
CA VAL A 156 0.76 -9.02 8.10
C VAL A 156 1.62 -8.88 9.36
N SER A 157 1.67 -9.89 10.22
CA SER A 157 2.54 -9.91 11.41
C SER A 157 3.97 -10.38 11.10
N GLY A 158 4.25 -10.79 9.86
CA GLY A 158 5.58 -11.25 9.46
C GLY A 158 5.90 -12.72 9.78
N SER A 159 4.89 -13.53 10.17
CA SER A 159 5.07 -14.95 10.47
C SER A 159 4.77 -15.89 9.29
N ALA A 160 4.30 -15.37 8.15
CA ALA A 160 4.03 -16.17 6.95
C ALA A 160 4.90 -15.74 5.74
N VAL A 161 5.32 -16.74 4.95
CA VAL A 161 6.37 -16.69 3.90
C VAL A 161 5.82 -16.47 2.48
N ALA A 162 4.52 -16.20 2.29
CA ALA A 162 3.95 -16.10 0.94
C ALA A 162 3.30 -14.74 0.65
N GLY A 163 3.75 -14.10 -0.44
CA GLY A 163 2.95 -13.13 -1.22
C GLY A 163 2.81 -11.72 -0.65
N GLY A 164 3.87 -11.16 -0.04
CA GLY A 164 3.89 -9.76 0.41
C GLY A 164 4.38 -8.77 -0.65
N LEU A 165 4.04 -7.49 -0.48
CA LEU A 165 4.57 -6.39 -1.29
C LEU A 165 5.96 -5.95 -0.80
N GLY A 166 6.94 -6.01 -1.70
CA GLY A 166 8.34 -5.68 -1.44
C GLY A 166 9.19 -6.89 -1.02
N PRO A 167 10.52 -6.73 -0.97
CA PRO A 167 11.43 -7.81 -0.59
C PRO A 167 11.26 -8.19 0.89
N ASP A 168 11.39 -9.48 1.19
CA ASP A 168 11.52 -9.97 2.56
C ASP A 168 12.80 -9.42 3.20
N ILE A 169 12.80 -9.34 4.54
CA ILE A 169 13.96 -8.88 5.30
C ILE A 169 15.16 -9.80 5.00
N GLY A 170 16.23 -9.23 4.46
CA GLY A 170 17.46 -9.95 4.11
C GLY A 170 17.55 -10.40 2.64
N VAL A 171 16.51 -10.17 1.84
CA VAL A 171 16.56 -10.31 0.38
C VAL A 171 17.11 -9.03 -0.24
N ASP A 172 17.95 -9.15 -1.28
CA ASP A 172 18.42 -8.01 -2.06
C ASP A 172 17.24 -7.29 -2.74
N PRO A 173 16.92 -6.04 -2.35
CA PRO A 173 15.79 -5.30 -2.89
C PRO A 173 15.89 -5.03 -4.39
N ILE A 174 17.11 -4.84 -4.90
CA ILE A 174 17.35 -4.54 -6.30
C ILE A 174 17.16 -5.79 -7.15
N ALA A 175 17.68 -6.94 -6.69
CA ALA A 175 17.46 -8.22 -7.35
C ALA A 175 15.97 -8.57 -7.43
N TRP A 176 15.22 -8.38 -6.33
CA TRP A 176 13.76 -8.57 -6.32
C TRP A 176 13.06 -7.65 -7.32
N ALA A 177 13.43 -6.37 -7.36
CA ALA A 177 12.80 -5.41 -8.28
C ALA A 177 13.07 -5.73 -9.76
N LEU A 178 14.30 -6.17 -10.09
CA LEU A 178 14.65 -6.59 -11.44
C LEU A 178 13.86 -7.83 -11.87
N ASP A 179 13.71 -8.81 -10.98
CA ASP A 179 12.90 -10.02 -11.21
C ASP A 179 11.42 -9.68 -11.45
N VAL A 180 10.82 -8.84 -10.60
CA VAL A 180 9.43 -8.39 -10.73
C VAL A 180 9.16 -7.72 -12.09
N LEU A 181 10.12 -6.95 -12.60
CA LEU A 181 10.03 -6.29 -13.90
C LEU A 181 10.46 -7.17 -15.09
N GLY A 182 10.92 -8.39 -14.86
CA GLY A 182 11.43 -9.29 -15.90
C GLY A 182 12.69 -8.74 -16.59
N LEU A 183 13.53 -8.02 -15.86
CA LEU A 183 14.79 -7.45 -16.35
C LEU A 183 15.94 -8.42 -16.02
N ASP A 184 16.02 -9.50 -16.78
CA ASP A 184 17.06 -10.51 -16.64
C ASP A 184 18.44 -10.06 -17.15
N GLY A 185 19.49 -10.83 -16.82
CA GLY A 185 20.87 -10.51 -17.18
C GLY A 185 21.09 -10.29 -18.69
N ASP A 186 20.41 -11.07 -19.53
CA ASP A 186 20.50 -10.96 -21.00
C ASP A 186 19.87 -9.66 -21.50
N THR A 187 18.72 -9.28 -20.94
CA THR A 187 18.06 -8.01 -21.23
C THR A 187 18.93 -6.85 -20.76
N ILE A 188 19.46 -6.89 -19.53
CA ILE A 188 20.35 -5.87 -18.99
C ILE A 188 21.61 -5.72 -19.87
N ALA A 189 22.23 -6.82 -20.30
CA ALA A 189 23.42 -6.81 -21.14
C ALA A 189 23.17 -6.13 -22.49
N ARG A 190 22.06 -6.45 -23.16
CA ARG A 190 21.65 -5.78 -24.41
C ARG A 190 21.43 -4.28 -24.20
N LEU A 191 20.74 -3.90 -23.14
CA LEU A 191 20.42 -2.50 -22.84
C LEU A 191 21.68 -1.66 -22.53
N ARG A 192 22.68 -2.25 -21.86
CA ARG A 192 23.99 -1.59 -21.65
C ARG A 192 24.72 -1.30 -22.95
N ALA A 193 24.67 -2.22 -23.92
CA ALA A 193 25.28 -2.01 -25.22
C ALA A 193 24.59 -0.88 -26.00
N GLU A 194 23.28 -0.72 -25.86
CA GLU A 194 22.52 0.39 -26.44
C GLU A 194 22.79 1.74 -25.74
N GLU A 195 22.93 1.76 -24.41
CA GLU A 195 23.21 2.98 -23.62
C GLU A 195 24.60 3.54 -23.88
N ALA A 196 25.61 2.68 -24.12
CA ALA A 196 26.96 3.10 -24.45
C ALA A 196 27.04 3.94 -25.76
N ALA A 197 25.98 3.94 -26.56
CA ALA A 197 25.86 4.74 -27.78
C ALA A 197 25.09 6.06 -27.60
N VAL A 198 24.71 6.43 -26.38
CA VAL A 198 23.98 7.66 -26.05
C VAL A 198 24.96 8.74 -25.58
N ASP A 199 24.83 9.97 -26.10
CA ASP A 199 25.75 11.09 -25.80
C ASP A 199 25.68 11.56 -24.33
N GLU A 200 24.51 11.47 -23.69
CA GLU A 200 24.31 11.81 -22.27
C GLU A 200 23.82 10.58 -21.48
N PRO A 201 24.62 10.06 -20.53
CA PRO A 201 24.27 8.86 -19.77
C PRO A 201 23.17 9.14 -18.73
N GLU A 202 22.14 8.30 -18.71
CA GLU A 202 21.05 8.36 -17.72
C GLU A 202 21.46 7.72 -16.37
N PRO A 203 20.84 8.09 -15.22
CA PRO A 203 21.00 7.34 -13.98
C PRO A 203 20.70 5.84 -14.17
N VAL A 204 21.64 5.01 -13.70
CA VAL A 204 21.57 3.55 -13.78
C VAL A 204 21.48 2.96 -12.37
N VAL A 205 20.37 2.27 -12.06
CA VAL A 205 20.19 1.53 -10.79
C VAL A 205 20.01 0.05 -11.11
N GLY A 206 20.69 -0.82 -10.37
CA GLY A 206 20.72 -2.25 -10.68
C GLY A 206 21.30 -2.58 -12.07
N GLY A 207 22.00 -1.64 -12.70
CA GLY A 207 22.57 -1.82 -14.03
C GLY A 207 21.63 -1.51 -15.20
N VAL A 208 20.44 -0.95 -14.95
CA VAL A 208 19.45 -0.60 -15.99
C VAL A 208 19.19 0.92 -16.05
N PRO A 209 19.19 1.54 -17.24
CA PRO A 209 18.78 2.94 -17.42
C PRO A 209 17.32 3.18 -17.01
N GLU A 210 17.06 4.28 -16.31
CA GLU A 210 15.74 4.61 -15.78
C GLU A 210 14.62 4.66 -16.85
N ARG A 211 14.88 5.16 -18.06
CA ARG A 211 13.92 5.21 -19.18
C ARG A 211 13.37 3.82 -19.51
N LEU A 212 14.19 2.79 -19.37
CA LEU A 212 13.85 1.41 -19.70
C LEU A 212 13.05 0.77 -18.57
N VAL A 213 13.41 1.04 -17.31
CA VAL A 213 12.59 0.68 -16.14
C VAL A 213 11.18 1.25 -16.31
N ARG A 214 11.06 2.54 -16.63
CA ARG A 214 9.77 3.21 -16.88
C ARG A 214 9.02 2.64 -18.08
N LYS A 215 9.72 2.27 -19.16
CA LYS A 215 9.12 1.62 -20.34
C LYS A 215 8.54 0.26 -19.98
N GLN A 216 9.31 -0.59 -19.31
CA GLN A 216 8.92 -1.94 -18.93
C GLN A 216 7.78 -1.92 -17.91
N PHE A 217 7.86 -1.05 -16.90
CA PHE A 217 6.78 -0.80 -15.96
C PHE A 217 5.46 -0.50 -16.67
N ARG A 218 5.45 0.42 -17.66
CA ARG A 218 4.22 0.76 -18.41
C ARG A 218 3.63 -0.43 -19.18
N VAL A 219 4.48 -1.31 -19.72
CA VAL A 219 4.03 -2.51 -20.43
C VAL A 219 3.37 -3.48 -19.44
N LEU A 220 4.05 -3.80 -18.35
CA LEU A 220 3.56 -4.74 -17.34
C LEU A 220 2.33 -4.21 -16.60
N LEU A 221 2.30 -2.89 -16.32
CA LEU A 221 1.15 -2.23 -15.70
C LEU A 221 -0.09 -2.39 -16.57
N ARG A 222 0.04 -2.15 -17.89
CA ARG A 222 -1.06 -2.34 -18.83
C ARG A 222 -1.56 -3.78 -18.84
N GLN A 223 -0.65 -4.77 -18.79
CA GLN A 223 -1.02 -6.18 -18.76
C GLN A 223 -1.70 -6.61 -17.46
N ALA A 224 -1.31 -6.00 -16.33
CA ALA A 224 -1.88 -6.28 -15.02
C ALA A 224 -3.28 -5.67 -14.85
N HIS A 225 -3.61 -4.63 -15.62
CA HIS A 225 -4.85 -3.90 -15.49
C HIS A 225 -6.08 -4.74 -15.91
N PRO A 226 -7.19 -4.74 -15.13
CA PRO A 226 -8.40 -5.49 -15.47
C PRO A 226 -8.99 -5.15 -16.85
N ASP A 227 -9.05 -3.86 -17.21
CA ASP A 227 -9.55 -3.40 -18.52
C ASP A 227 -8.76 -3.92 -19.73
N HIS A 228 -7.58 -4.50 -19.50
CA HIS A 228 -6.71 -5.07 -20.53
C HIS A 228 -6.55 -6.58 -20.40
N GLY A 229 -7.44 -7.25 -19.65
CA GLY A 229 -7.46 -8.71 -19.50
C GLY A 229 -6.65 -9.22 -18.32
N GLY A 230 -6.18 -8.34 -17.41
CA GLY A 230 -5.58 -8.73 -16.15
C GLY A 230 -6.56 -9.46 -15.23
N ALA A 231 -6.07 -10.38 -14.41
CA ALA A 231 -6.92 -11.12 -13.48
C ALA A 231 -7.43 -10.20 -12.35
N GLU A 232 -8.72 -9.85 -12.36
CA GLU A 232 -9.34 -8.90 -11.42
C GLU A 232 -8.94 -9.13 -9.96
N ARG A 233 -8.96 -10.39 -9.50
CA ARG A 233 -8.67 -10.76 -8.10
C ARG A 233 -7.21 -10.53 -7.69
N SER A 234 -6.27 -10.51 -8.63
CA SER A 234 -4.83 -10.33 -8.34
C SER A 234 -4.24 -9.08 -8.98
N ALA A 235 -5.03 -8.29 -9.70
CA ALA A 235 -4.59 -7.09 -10.38
C ALA A 235 -4.00 -6.06 -9.40
N ALA A 236 -4.68 -5.84 -8.26
CA ALA A 236 -4.19 -4.93 -7.23
C ALA A 236 -2.81 -5.32 -6.69
N ALA A 237 -2.62 -6.62 -6.38
CA ALA A 237 -1.34 -7.16 -5.94
C ALA A 237 -0.25 -6.92 -6.99
N ARG A 238 -0.52 -7.29 -8.25
CA ARG A 238 0.46 -7.16 -9.33
C ARG A 238 0.81 -5.70 -9.63
N ILE A 239 -0.19 -4.81 -9.67
CA ILE A 239 0.04 -3.37 -9.89
C ILE A 239 0.92 -2.80 -8.78
N ALA A 240 0.61 -3.13 -7.52
CA ALA A 240 1.38 -2.66 -6.39
C ALA A 240 2.83 -3.19 -6.39
N GLU A 241 3.06 -4.45 -6.79
CA GLU A 241 4.40 -5.03 -6.91
C GLU A 241 5.24 -4.30 -7.96
N LEU A 242 4.64 -4.06 -9.13
CA LEU A 242 5.26 -3.31 -10.21
C LEU A 242 5.60 -1.88 -9.78
N THR A 243 4.72 -1.23 -9.01
CA THR A 243 4.96 0.11 -8.45
C THR A 243 6.12 0.09 -7.46
N GLU A 244 6.18 -0.89 -6.56
CA GLU A 244 7.27 -1.02 -5.60
C GLU A 244 8.61 -1.30 -6.28
N ALA A 245 8.64 -2.22 -7.24
CA ALA A 245 9.83 -2.54 -8.01
C ALA A 245 10.36 -1.33 -8.77
N ARG A 246 9.47 -0.56 -9.42
CA ARG A 246 9.85 0.69 -10.07
C ARG A 246 10.46 1.66 -9.06
N ARG A 247 9.79 1.90 -7.93
CA ARG A 247 10.28 2.83 -6.88
C ARG A 247 11.67 2.45 -6.39
N LEU A 248 11.95 1.17 -6.16
CA LEU A 248 13.28 0.71 -5.72
C LEU A 248 14.38 0.99 -6.76
N LEU A 249 14.04 0.97 -8.05
CA LEU A 249 14.98 1.20 -9.15
C LEU A 249 15.07 2.67 -9.57
N THR A 250 14.08 3.51 -9.29
CA THR A 250 14.07 4.92 -9.76
C THR A 250 14.00 5.94 -8.62
N GLY A 251 13.77 5.51 -7.39
CA GLY A 251 13.45 6.38 -6.27
C GLY A 251 12.09 7.09 -6.37
N ALA A 252 11.22 6.67 -7.31
CA ALA A 252 9.98 7.37 -7.70
C ALA A 252 8.77 6.47 -7.93
#